data_AF-A0A0N5ABI6-F1
#
_entry.id   AF-A0A0N5ABI6-F1
#
_cell.length_a   1.000
_cell.length_b   1.000
_cell.length_c   1.000
_cell.angle_alpha   90.00
_cell.angle_beta   90.00
_cell.angle_gamma   90.00
#
_symmetry.space_group_name_H-M   'P 1'
#
loop_
_entity.id
_entity.type
_entity.pdbx_description
1 polymer ?
#
loop_
_entity_poly.entity_id
_entity_poly.type
_entity_poly.pdbx_seq_one_letter_code
_entity_poly.pdbx_strand_id
1 'polypeptide(L)'
;MPITFLSNIQNSFIIDTFFTCYFSIRALKLLEVSDERLAAGVSGNLHLEEAFLYVLEQFRKTYVCEHIQKISLVYEVLKKNLGLQDENALLTVFVRKIITNLKFWWREERLFDATLALLNELSLGYSAARRIISLPDIQLLLNNHTGECFEFLSSIADLNAMHSRTMFYVSITRLMCVDFNDDESTFLSFMQPLSDNVRQICDVFAMSTTGVDQEQVKRAVIGLCRDIRGIAIACHMKSVYSMLFDWLYPNVFNIMLRSVELWADCSTVMSAVLKLLVELCQNRQQRLQFEMSSCSAVLLFREASKIICSFGERLLALPEVAPENAYKERYKHIASCFSALKMSLSGGYVPFGVFRLYGDTCLQEALSTFMKLFMAIPSQDFHSYQKVTQSFYSLLECVAFDNIAYLSNVQPELFITILKYIQEGAVSLDGPVVNASCATLDILLNYLYRRITQNTHPRVHVGSEPEGEECIRALEAHPTVLSETLVVMLDALLFDEVKCRWSMSRPLLGLILLQESAFQQWKMELIAQYPQEKRASFEEAFTGLMDGVDRNLSVRNKDIFTQNLVLFRKRMYEVIRGTSTPVIQPVQSTSDMMS
;
A
#
# COMPACT_ATOMS: atom_id res chain seq x y z
N MET A 1 -17.06 25.30 49.97
CA MET A 1 -16.53 26.38 49.13
C MET A 1 -15.37 25.85 48.31
N PRO A 2 -15.57 25.48 47.03
CA PRO A 2 -14.52 25.02 46.13
C PRO A 2 -14.16 26.14 45.15
N ILE A 3 -13.46 27.18 45.60
CA ILE A 3 -13.04 28.31 44.73
C ILE A 3 -11.50 28.43 44.67
N THR A 4 -10.76 27.84 45.62
CA THR A 4 -9.30 27.99 45.72
C THR A 4 -8.47 26.94 44.97
N PHE A 5 -9.07 25.85 44.45
CA PHE A 5 -8.34 24.83 43.67
C PHE A 5 -8.31 25.13 42.15
N LEU A 6 -9.32 25.83 41.62
CA LEU A 6 -9.39 26.23 40.21
C LEU A 6 -8.42 27.37 39.87
N SER A 7 -8.17 28.30 40.80
CA SER A 7 -7.24 29.42 40.58
C SER A 7 -5.77 28.97 40.50
N ASN A 8 -5.39 27.92 41.21
CA ASN A 8 -4.01 27.40 41.20
C ASN A 8 -3.71 26.57 39.95
N ILE A 9 -4.69 25.86 39.39
CA ILE A 9 -4.54 25.14 38.11
C ILE A 9 -4.47 26.14 36.95
N GLN A 10 -5.31 27.19 36.95
CA GLN A 10 -5.20 28.28 35.97
C GLN A 10 -3.86 29.02 36.10
N ASN A 11 -3.40 29.35 37.31
CA ASN A 11 -2.11 30.03 37.48
C ASN A 11 -0.92 29.16 37.09
N SER A 12 -0.92 27.86 37.38
CA SER A 12 0.13 26.94 36.91
C SER A 12 0.16 26.85 35.39
N PHE A 13 -1.01 26.73 34.75
CA PHE A 13 -1.11 26.69 33.28
C PHE A 13 -0.69 28.02 32.66
N ILE A 14 -1.05 29.16 33.27
CA ILE A 14 -0.66 30.51 32.82
C ILE A 14 0.85 30.71 32.96
N ILE A 15 1.47 30.27 34.07
CA ILE A 15 2.92 30.41 34.31
C ILE A 15 3.72 29.53 33.33
N ASP A 16 3.31 28.28 33.12
CA ASP A 16 3.93 27.39 32.12
C ASP A 16 3.75 27.94 30.71
N THR A 17 2.57 28.48 30.38
CA THR A 17 2.32 29.18 29.12
C THR A 17 3.22 30.41 28.99
N PHE A 18 3.43 31.19 30.06
CA PHE A 18 4.24 32.41 30.04
C PHE A 18 5.73 32.13 29.82
N PHE A 19 6.28 31.15 30.53
CA PHE A 19 7.68 30.72 30.36
C PHE A 19 7.91 30.10 28.98
N THR A 20 6.98 29.25 28.52
CA THR A 20 7.01 28.66 27.18
C THR A 20 6.95 29.73 26.10
N CYS A 21 6.10 30.77 26.26
CA CYS A 21 6.04 31.89 25.33
C CYS A 21 7.33 32.70 25.31
N TYR A 22 7.93 32.97 26.46
CA TYR A 22 9.15 33.80 26.52
C TYR A 22 10.37 33.09 25.91
N PHE A 23 10.51 31.78 26.16
CA PHE A 23 11.54 30.96 25.50
C PHE A 23 11.29 30.90 23.98
N SER A 24 10.03 30.67 23.56
CA SER A 24 9.66 30.65 22.14
C SER A 24 9.97 31.98 21.46
N ILE A 25 9.73 33.12 22.11
CA ILE A 25 10.05 34.44 21.54
C ILE A 25 11.55 34.60 21.30
N ARG A 26 12.39 34.21 22.26
CA ARG A 26 13.85 34.29 22.10
C ARG A 26 14.33 33.35 20.99
N ALA A 27 13.75 32.15 20.91
CA ALA A 27 14.05 31.20 19.84
C ALA A 27 13.65 31.75 18.47
N LEU A 28 12.46 32.36 18.33
CA LEU A 28 12.00 32.97 17.07
C LEU A 28 12.86 34.18 16.66
N LYS A 29 13.28 35.03 17.61
CA LYS A 29 14.22 36.13 17.30
C LYS A 29 15.57 35.60 16.82
N LEU A 30 16.08 34.57 17.48
CA LEU A 30 17.35 33.96 17.11
C LEU A 30 17.25 33.28 15.74
N LEU A 31 16.09 32.68 15.43
CA LEU A 31 15.78 32.10 14.13
C LEU A 31 15.85 33.16 13.03
N GLU A 32 15.17 34.30 13.19
CA GLU A 32 15.21 35.39 12.19
C GLU A 32 16.65 35.86 11.92
N VAL A 33 17.43 36.11 12.98
CA VAL A 33 18.83 36.52 12.84
C VAL A 33 19.70 35.42 12.21
N SER A 34 19.45 34.16 12.53
CA SER A 34 20.16 33.02 11.95
C SER A 34 19.90 32.91 10.44
N ASP A 35 18.63 33.02 10.03
CA ASP A 35 18.21 32.91 8.63
C ASP A 35 18.73 34.08 7.80
N GLU A 36 18.73 35.30 8.32
CA GLU A 36 19.32 36.47 7.67
C GLU A 36 20.83 36.29 7.43
N ARG A 37 21.55 35.75 8.43
CA ARG A 37 22.98 35.47 8.29
C ARG A 37 23.25 34.37 7.28
N LEU A 38 22.43 33.32 7.27
CA LEU A 38 22.53 32.23 6.30
C LEU A 38 22.30 32.73 4.88
N ALA A 39 21.28 33.58 4.68
CA ALA A 39 21.00 34.21 3.39
C ALA A 39 22.14 35.15 2.93
N ALA A 40 22.87 35.76 3.86
CA ALA A 40 24.07 36.56 3.58
C ALA A 40 25.34 35.71 3.30
N GLY A 41 25.23 34.39 3.26
CA GLY A 41 26.34 33.47 2.97
C GLY A 41 27.20 33.10 4.17
N VAL A 42 26.77 33.40 5.39
CA VAL A 42 27.44 32.95 6.61
C VAL A 42 27.10 31.48 6.85
N SER A 43 28.10 30.67 7.23
CA SER A 43 27.88 29.27 7.60
C SER A 43 26.89 29.14 8.76
N GLY A 44 25.80 28.40 8.55
CA GLY A 44 24.82 28.10 9.59
C GLY A 44 25.28 27.00 10.55
N ASN A 45 24.48 26.74 11.59
CA ASN A 45 24.76 25.72 12.61
C ASN A 45 23.66 24.67 12.62
N LEU A 46 24.01 23.44 12.22
CA LEU A 46 23.05 22.32 12.10
C LEU A 46 22.27 22.03 13.40
N HIS A 47 22.92 22.03 14.56
CA HIS A 47 22.25 21.77 15.83
C HIS A 47 21.25 22.87 16.20
N LEU A 48 21.59 24.11 15.84
CA LEU A 48 20.70 25.24 16.04
C LEU A 48 19.48 25.16 15.11
N GLU A 49 19.69 24.70 13.88
CA GLU A 49 18.63 24.46 12.90
C GLU A 49 17.64 23.36 13.34
N GLU A 50 18.17 22.25 13.84
CA GLU A 50 17.36 21.17 14.42
C GLU A 50 16.57 21.68 15.63
N ALA A 51 17.19 22.49 16.50
CA ALA A 51 16.51 23.09 17.64
C ALA A 51 15.40 24.06 17.22
N PHE A 52 15.60 24.85 16.17
CA PHE A 52 14.55 25.73 15.63
C PHE A 52 13.36 24.94 15.09
N LEU A 53 13.59 23.88 14.30
CA LEU A 53 12.50 23.03 13.82
C LEU A 53 11.76 22.36 14.98
N TYR A 54 12.47 21.88 16.00
CA TYR A 54 11.85 21.31 17.17
C TYR A 54 10.93 22.32 17.88
N VAL A 55 11.42 23.55 18.10
CA VAL A 55 10.62 24.62 18.71
C VAL A 55 9.38 24.92 17.87
N LEU A 56 9.53 25.05 16.54
CA LEU A 56 8.40 25.28 15.64
C LEU A 56 7.38 24.14 15.71
N GLU A 57 7.81 22.88 15.72
CA GLU A 57 6.90 21.74 15.79
C GLU A 57 6.14 21.67 17.12
N GLN A 58 6.79 21.96 18.26
CA GLN A 58 6.09 22.06 19.55
C GLN A 58 5.12 23.24 19.56
N PHE A 59 5.50 24.36 18.94
CA PHE A 59 4.65 25.53 18.84
C PHE A 59 3.41 25.24 17.98
N ARG A 60 3.57 24.55 16.85
CA ARG A 60 2.47 24.11 15.96
C ARG A 60 1.46 23.27 16.72
N LYS A 61 1.92 22.22 17.42
CA LYS A 61 1.08 21.29 18.19
C LYS A 61 0.25 21.99 19.28
N THR A 62 0.74 23.12 19.79
CA THR A 62 0.13 23.80 20.93
C THR A 62 -0.71 25.00 20.51
N TYR A 63 -0.37 25.68 19.41
CA TYR A 63 -0.92 26.99 19.07
C TYR A 63 -1.55 27.09 17.66
N VAL A 64 -1.39 26.08 16.79
CA VAL A 64 -1.79 26.10 15.37
C VAL A 64 -2.80 24.98 15.04
N CYS A 65 -3.64 24.56 16.01
CA CYS A 65 -4.61 23.47 15.81
C CYS A 65 -6.05 23.93 15.56
N GLU A 66 -6.79 23.17 14.73
CA GLU A 66 -8.19 23.42 14.31
C GLU A 66 -9.20 23.60 15.45
N HIS A 67 -8.92 23.04 16.63
CA HIS A 67 -9.85 23.01 17.77
C HIS A 67 -9.59 24.11 18.81
N ILE A 68 -8.61 24.99 18.61
CA ILE A 68 -8.23 25.97 19.63
C ILE A 68 -8.92 27.30 19.37
N GLN A 69 -10.16 27.42 19.85
CA GLN A 69 -10.94 28.67 19.80
C GLN A 69 -10.50 29.74 20.83
N LYS A 70 -9.43 29.52 21.61
CA LYS A 70 -9.02 30.46 22.68
C LYS A 70 -7.51 30.47 22.94
N ILE A 71 -6.74 31.32 22.25
CA ILE A 71 -5.41 31.77 22.70
C ILE A 71 -5.18 33.26 22.35
N SER A 72 -5.93 34.19 22.94
CA SER A 72 -5.66 35.62 22.71
C SER A 72 -4.36 36.09 23.38
N LEU A 73 -4.02 35.56 24.55
CA LEU A 73 -2.88 36.04 25.34
C LEU A 73 -1.52 35.82 24.66
N VAL A 74 -1.32 34.69 23.97
CA VAL A 74 -0.03 34.41 23.31
C VAL A 74 0.20 35.35 22.14
N TYR A 75 -0.83 35.61 21.32
CA TYR A 75 -0.72 36.57 20.23
C TYR A 75 -0.52 38.01 20.73
N GLU A 76 -1.07 38.39 21.89
CA GLU A 76 -0.77 39.68 22.52
C GLU A 76 0.73 39.80 22.89
N VAL A 77 1.31 38.74 23.46
CA VAL A 77 2.74 38.71 23.83
C VAL A 77 3.63 38.66 22.58
N LEU A 78 3.28 37.88 21.56
CA LEU A 78 4.00 37.80 20.29
C LEU A 78 3.94 39.15 19.56
N LYS A 79 2.77 39.79 19.49
CA LYS A 79 2.60 41.12 18.90
C LYS A 79 3.49 42.15 19.55
N LYS A 80 3.55 42.17 20.88
CA LYS A 80 4.38 43.13 21.65
C LYS A 80 5.88 42.94 21.40
N ASN A 81 6.35 41.70 21.23
CA ASN A 81 7.79 41.40 21.23
C ASN A 81 8.40 41.12 19.84
N LEU A 82 7.59 40.64 18.90
CA LEU A 82 7.97 40.20 17.55
C LEU A 82 7.13 40.87 16.45
N GLY A 83 6.07 41.62 16.79
CA GLY A 83 5.16 42.19 15.81
C GLY A 83 4.20 41.19 15.15
N LEU A 84 4.22 39.91 15.57
CA LEU A 84 3.34 38.87 15.04
C LEU A 84 1.94 39.02 15.65
N GLN A 85 1.01 39.55 14.87
CA GLN A 85 -0.29 39.98 15.38
C GLN A 85 -1.33 38.86 15.44
N ASP A 86 -1.17 37.84 14.61
CA ASP A 86 -2.13 36.78 14.40
C ASP A 86 -1.45 35.46 13.98
N GLU A 87 -2.26 34.43 13.79
CA GLU A 87 -1.83 33.12 13.32
C GLU A 87 -1.19 33.19 11.92
N ASN A 88 -1.63 34.10 11.03
CA ASN A 88 -1.06 34.25 9.68
C ASN A 88 0.39 34.74 9.73
N ALA A 89 0.68 35.73 10.59
CA ALA A 89 2.03 36.22 10.80
C ALA A 89 2.94 35.09 11.33
N LEU A 90 2.42 34.26 12.24
CA LEU A 90 3.15 33.10 12.74
C LEU A 90 3.40 32.07 11.63
N LEU A 91 2.38 31.71 10.85
CA LEU A 91 2.51 30.78 9.72
C LEU A 91 3.53 31.27 8.68
N THR A 92 3.67 32.59 8.52
CA THR A 92 4.72 33.18 7.68
C THR A 92 6.12 32.83 8.18
N VAL A 93 6.35 32.83 9.51
CA VAL A 93 7.63 32.40 10.09
C VAL A 93 7.88 30.91 9.82
N PHE A 94 6.88 30.05 9.97
CA PHE A 94 6.99 28.62 9.64
C PHE A 94 7.38 28.42 8.18
N VAL A 95 6.65 29.05 7.25
CA VAL A 95 6.89 28.92 5.81
C VAL A 95 8.27 29.43 5.42
N ARG A 96 8.69 30.59 5.92
CA ARG A 96 10.03 31.13 5.66
C ARG A 96 11.12 30.21 6.16
N LYS A 97 10.95 29.64 7.35
CA LYS A 97 11.91 28.69 7.89
C LYS A 97 12.00 27.43 7.03
N ILE A 98 10.85 26.88 6.64
CA ILE A 98 10.77 25.73 5.73
C ILE A 98 11.50 26.04 4.43
N ILE A 99 11.19 27.14 3.75
CA ILE A 99 11.81 27.52 2.47
C ILE A 99 13.32 27.72 2.63
N THR A 100 13.77 28.32 3.73
CA THR A 100 15.19 28.50 4.04
C THR A 100 15.89 27.14 4.16
N ASN A 101 15.30 26.20 4.90
CA ASN A 101 15.83 24.85 5.02
C ASN A 101 15.82 24.09 3.69
N LEU A 102 14.77 24.24 2.88
CA LEU A 102 14.69 23.64 1.55
C LEU A 102 15.79 24.16 0.60
N LYS A 103 16.19 25.43 0.74
CA LYS A 103 17.23 26.06 -0.09
C LYS A 103 18.65 25.70 0.34
N PHE A 104 18.93 25.73 1.63
CA PHE A 104 20.31 25.68 2.13
C PHE A 104 20.71 24.36 2.80
N TRP A 105 19.74 23.58 3.29
CA TRP A 105 19.99 22.42 4.16
C TRP A 105 19.57 21.08 3.57
N TRP A 106 19.25 21.03 2.27
CA TRP A 106 18.79 19.81 1.59
C TRP A 106 19.81 18.65 1.58
N ARG A 107 21.10 18.93 1.82
CA ARG A 107 22.17 17.92 1.93
C ARG A 107 22.15 17.19 3.28
N GLU A 108 21.55 17.79 4.32
CA GLU A 108 21.46 17.21 5.65
C GLU A 108 20.14 16.43 5.79
N GLU A 109 20.18 15.14 5.46
CA GLU A 109 19.01 14.25 5.32
C GLU A 109 18.02 14.34 6.49
N ARG A 110 18.51 14.25 7.73
CA ARG A 110 17.65 14.28 8.92
C ARG A 110 16.91 15.60 9.10
N LEU A 111 17.62 16.72 8.90
CA LEU A 111 17.04 18.06 9.02
C LEU A 111 16.05 18.32 7.89
N PHE A 112 16.39 17.87 6.68
CA PHE A 112 15.55 18.02 5.50
C PHE A 112 14.25 17.21 5.63
N ASP A 113 14.33 15.96 6.07
CA ASP A 113 13.15 15.13 6.32
C ASP A 113 12.25 15.70 7.43
N ALA A 114 12.84 16.23 8.51
CA ALA A 114 12.09 16.93 9.55
C ALA A 114 11.41 18.20 9.02
N THR A 115 12.07 18.94 8.14
CA THR A 115 11.52 20.14 7.46
C THR A 115 10.32 19.77 6.58
N LEU A 116 10.45 18.72 5.78
CA LEU A 116 9.38 18.23 4.91
C LEU A 116 8.23 17.61 5.69
N ALA A 117 8.51 16.94 6.81
CA ALA A 117 7.48 16.46 7.72
C ALA A 117 6.65 17.63 8.28
N LEU A 118 7.31 18.73 8.68
CA LEU A 118 6.61 19.93 9.14
C LEU A 118 5.74 20.55 8.03
N LEU A 119 6.27 20.66 6.80
CA LEU A 119 5.49 21.14 5.65
C LEU A 119 4.28 20.24 5.35
N ASN A 120 4.50 18.92 5.38
CA ASN A 120 3.45 17.92 5.14
C ASN A 120 2.35 18.01 6.22
N GLU A 121 2.72 18.14 7.49
CA GLU A 121 1.80 18.32 8.61
C GLU A 121 0.96 19.61 8.48
N LEU A 122 1.59 20.71 8.06
CA LEU A 122 0.89 21.97 7.80
C LEU A 122 -0.07 21.87 6.61
N SER A 123 0.25 21.06 5.60
CA SER A 123 -0.63 20.81 4.43
C SER A 123 -1.85 19.92 4.73
N LEU A 124 -1.85 19.19 5.85
CA LEU A 124 -2.93 18.28 6.24
C LEU A 124 -4.10 18.99 6.96
N GLY A 125 -3.83 20.06 7.72
CA GLY A 125 -4.86 20.81 8.43
C GLY A 125 -5.58 21.78 7.51
N TYR A 126 -6.89 21.63 7.31
CA TYR A 126 -7.66 22.44 6.35
C TYR A 126 -7.57 23.95 6.65
N SER A 127 -7.73 24.33 7.93
CA SER A 127 -7.67 25.75 8.33
C SER A 127 -6.28 26.38 8.16
N ALA A 128 -5.23 25.66 8.53
CA ALA A 128 -3.85 26.10 8.40
C ALA A 128 -3.45 26.18 6.92
N ALA A 129 -3.76 25.14 6.14
CA ALA A 129 -3.45 25.07 4.71
C ALA A 129 -4.12 26.21 3.92
N ARG A 130 -5.37 26.57 4.25
CA ARG A 130 -6.09 27.69 3.62
C ARG A 130 -5.49 29.07 3.93
N ARG A 131 -4.84 29.21 5.08
CA ARG A 131 -4.08 30.43 5.41
C ARG A 131 -2.72 30.42 4.73
N ILE A 132 -2.04 29.28 4.76
CA ILE A 132 -0.71 29.08 4.17
C ILE A 132 -0.73 29.35 2.66
N ILE A 133 -1.74 28.87 1.93
CA ILE A 133 -1.84 29.10 0.48
C ILE A 133 -1.95 30.61 0.14
N SER A 134 -2.52 31.43 1.03
CA SER A 134 -2.62 32.88 0.80
C SER A 134 -1.29 33.63 0.97
N LEU A 135 -0.26 32.97 1.51
CA LEU A 135 1.04 33.60 1.78
C LEU A 135 1.85 33.77 0.49
N PRO A 136 2.47 34.95 0.25
CA PRO A 136 3.27 35.21 -0.95
C PRO A 136 4.40 34.20 -1.15
N ASP A 137 5.05 33.80 -0.05
CA ASP A 137 6.18 32.86 -0.08
C ASP A 137 5.75 31.46 -0.59
N ILE A 138 4.52 31.02 -0.28
CA ILE A 138 3.94 29.78 -0.81
C ILE A 138 3.51 29.94 -2.26
N GLN A 139 2.91 31.07 -2.63
CA GLN A 139 2.58 31.33 -4.02
C GLN A 139 3.83 31.32 -4.91
N LEU A 140 4.94 31.89 -4.43
CA LEU A 140 6.23 31.80 -5.13
C LEU A 140 6.74 30.36 -5.21
N LEU A 141 6.64 29.58 -4.12
CA LEU A 141 7.01 28.16 -4.09
C LEU A 141 6.20 27.34 -5.11
N LEU A 142 4.87 27.50 -5.13
CA LEU A 142 3.97 26.78 -6.03
C LEU A 142 4.24 27.11 -7.50
N ASN A 143 4.61 28.35 -7.81
CA ASN A 143 4.88 28.78 -9.19
C ASN A 143 6.34 28.55 -9.64
N ASN A 144 7.30 28.32 -8.72
CA ASN A 144 8.74 28.26 -9.03
C ASN A 144 9.45 27.08 -8.33
N HIS A 145 8.89 25.89 -8.42
CA HIS A 145 9.47 24.66 -7.86
C HIS A 145 10.43 23.98 -8.85
N THR A 146 11.46 24.71 -9.30
CA THR A 146 12.47 24.23 -10.27
C THR A 146 13.81 23.91 -9.59
N GLY A 147 14.69 23.21 -10.32
CA GLY A 147 16.07 22.95 -9.88
C GLY A 147 16.92 24.23 -9.68
N GLU A 148 16.53 25.35 -10.30
CA GLU A 148 17.18 26.65 -10.14
C GLU A 148 16.84 27.30 -8.79
N CYS A 149 15.59 27.13 -8.35
CA CYS A 149 15.13 27.65 -7.06
C CYS A 149 15.49 26.71 -5.90
N PHE A 150 15.49 25.41 -6.16
CA PHE A 150 15.74 24.35 -5.19
C PHE A 150 16.65 23.27 -5.79
N GLU A 151 17.94 23.33 -5.45
CA GLU A 151 18.99 22.49 -6.05
C GLU A 151 18.71 20.97 -5.93
N PHE A 152 18.00 20.53 -4.88
CA PHE A 152 17.61 19.13 -4.70
C PHE A 152 16.62 18.60 -5.76
N LEU A 153 15.94 19.50 -6.50
CA LEU A 153 15.08 19.15 -7.63
C LEU A 153 15.86 19.00 -8.95
N SER A 154 17.11 19.46 -8.99
CA SER A 154 17.95 19.35 -10.18
C SER A 154 18.38 17.91 -10.49
N SER A 155 18.80 17.65 -11.72
CA SER A 155 19.40 16.37 -12.12
C SER A 155 20.81 16.14 -11.57
N ILE A 156 21.42 17.17 -10.97
CA ILE A 156 22.74 17.14 -10.34
C ILE A 156 22.64 16.65 -8.88
N ALA A 157 21.45 16.72 -8.28
CA ALA A 157 21.23 16.29 -6.91
C ALA A 157 21.59 14.81 -6.70
N ASP A 158 22.13 14.50 -5.51
CA ASP A 158 22.45 13.14 -5.13
C ASP A 158 21.20 12.26 -5.09
N LEU A 159 21.35 10.98 -5.48
CA LEU A 159 20.25 10.00 -5.46
C LEU A 159 19.61 9.86 -4.07
N ASN A 160 20.37 10.13 -3.01
CA ASN A 160 19.88 10.15 -1.64
C ASN A 160 18.88 11.30 -1.43
N ALA A 161 19.21 12.53 -1.84
CA ALA A 161 18.31 13.69 -1.71
C ALA A 161 17.02 13.55 -2.54
N MET A 162 17.05 12.73 -3.60
CA MET A 162 15.86 12.52 -4.44
C MET A 162 14.70 11.85 -3.71
N HIS A 163 14.87 11.23 -2.54
CA HIS A 163 13.77 10.48 -1.88
C HIS A 163 12.73 11.41 -1.27
N SER A 164 13.22 12.54 -0.77
CA SER A 164 12.48 13.62 -0.15
C SER A 164 11.59 14.37 -1.17
N ARG A 165 11.91 14.31 -2.48
CA ARG A 165 11.10 14.90 -3.57
C ARG A 165 9.65 14.46 -3.55
N THR A 166 9.40 13.17 -3.29
CA THR A 166 8.02 12.66 -3.20
C THR A 166 7.24 13.36 -2.09
N MET A 167 7.82 13.52 -0.89
CA MET A 167 7.13 14.20 0.22
C MET A 167 6.96 15.70 -0.01
N PHE A 168 7.95 16.33 -0.65
CA PHE A 168 7.83 17.71 -1.11
C PHE A 168 6.61 17.90 -2.02
N TYR A 169 6.52 17.13 -3.11
CA TYR A 169 5.40 17.20 -4.04
C TYR A 169 4.06 16.80 -3.43
N VAL A 170 4.03 15.83 -2.51
CA VAL A 170 2.82 15.54 -1.72
C VAL A 170 2.30 16.80 -1.04
N SER A 171 3.19 17.53 -0.36
CA SER A 171 2.81 18.67 0.47
C SER A 171 2.37 19.86 -0.38
N ILE A 172 3.13 20.21 -1.43
CA ILE A 172 2.81 21.37 -2.27
C ILE A 172 1.58 21.13 -3.16
N THR A 173 1.36 19.89 -3.64
CA THR A 173 0.14 19.56 -4.39
C THR A 173 -1.08 19.59 -3.48
N ARG A 174 -0.98 19.13 -2.22
CA ARG A 174 -2.08 19.29 -1.26
C ARG A 174 -2.41 20.76 -1.02
N LEU A 175 -1.40 21.62 -0.85
CA LEU A 175 -1.62 23.07 -0.71
C LEU A 175 -2.33 23.64 -1.94
N MET A 176 -1.87 23.31 -3.15
CA MET A 176 -2.54 23.71 -4.40
C MET A 176 -4.01 23.23 -4.45
N CYS A 177 -4.29 22.04 -3.91
CA CYS A 177 -5.63 21.47 -3.87
C CYS A 177 -6.60 22.15 -2.87
N VAL A 178 -6.14 22.98 -1.93
CA VAL A 178 -6.98 23.51 -0.82
C VAL A 178 -8.10 24.41 -1.31
N ASP A 179 -7.78 25.37 -2.18
CA ASP A 179 -8.75 26.28 -2.81
C ASP A 179 -8.94 25.93 -4.29
N PHE A 180 -8.77 24.65 -4.64
CA PHE A 180 -8.89 24.18 -6.01
C PHE A 180 -10.36 24.16 -6.45
N ASN A 181 -10.77 25.24 -7.11
CA ASN A 181 -12.14 25.44 -7.59
C ASN A 181 -12.35 24.85 -9.00
N ASP A 182 -11.78 23.67 -9.27
CA ASP A 182 -11.76 23.04 -10.60
C ASP A 182 -11.17 23.94 -11.70
N ASP A 183 -10.23 24.82 -11.34
CA ASP A 183 -9.53 25.70 -12.28
C ASP A 183 -8.35 24.96 -12.94
N GLU A 184 -8.59 24.52 -14.17
CA GLU A 184 -7.59 23.86 -15.02
C GLU A 184 -6.33 24.73 -15.23
N SER A 185 -6.48 26.06 -15.31
CA SER A 185 -5.35 26.96 -15.56
C SER A 185 -4.37 27.00 -14.38
N THR A 186 -4.88 26.94 -13.15
CA THR A 186 -4.07 26.80 -11.94
C THR A 186 -3.31 25.49 -11.95
N PHE A 187 -3.96 24.38 -12.31
CA PHE A 187 -3.29 23.08 -12.42
C PHE A 187 -2.18 23.08 -13.49
N LEU A 188 -2.47 23.59 -14.69
CA LEU A 188 -1.51 23.63 -15.79
C LEU A 188 -0.30 24.52 -15.47
N SER A 189 -0.53 25.66 -14.80
CA SER A 189 0.55 26.55 -14.35
C SER A 189 1.44 25.87 -13.32
N PHE A 190 0.85 25.14 -12.37
CA PHE A 190 1.58 24.32 -11.40
C PHE A 190 2.37 23.20 -12.09
N MET A 191 1.82 22.55 -13.12
CA MET A 191 2.50 21.45 -13.82
C MET A 191 3.56 21.90 -14.83
N GLN A 192 3.62 23.19 -15.18
CA GLN A 192 4.46 23.71 -16.25
C GLN A 192 5.96 23.34 -16.13
N PRO A 193 6.61 23.45 -14.95
CA PRO A 193 8.02 23.03 -14.82
C PRO A 193 8.25 21.54 -15.13
N LEU A 194 7.28 20.69 -14.79
CA LEU A 194 7.36 19.25 -15.07
C LEU A 194 7.09 19.00 -16.56
N SER A 195 6.21 19.76 -17.20
CA SER A 195 5.97 19.67 -18.65
C SER A 195 7.24 19.94 -19.45
N ASP A 196 8.06 20.89 -19.01
CA ASP A 196 9.34 21.19 -19.65
C ASP A 196 10.35 20.05 -19.46
N ASN A 197 10.40 19.45 -18.26
CA ASN A 197 11.21 18.25 -18.00
C ASN A 197 10.78 17.05 -18.86
N VAL A 198 9.47 16.81 -18.99
CA VAL A 198 8.92 15.74 -19.84
C VAL A 198 9.34 15.95 -21.29
N ARG A 199 9.21 17.18 -21.82
CA ARG A 199 9.62 17.51 -23.20
C ARG A 199 11.11 17.21 -23.42
N GLN A 200 11.97 17.67 -22.52
CA GLN A 200 13.42 17.44 -22.62
C GLN A 200 13.77 15.95 -22.60
N ILE A 201 13.16 15.16 -21.72
CA ILE A 201 13.40 13.71 -21.66
C ILE A 201 12.92 13.03 -22.95
N CYS A 202 11.75 13.41 -23.46
CA CYS A 202 11.23 12.89 -24.74
C CYS A 202 12.17 13.19 -25.91
N ASP A 203 12.68 14.42 -26.00
CA ASP A 203 13.63 14.83 -27.05
C ASP A 203 14.91 14.00 -26.98
N VAL A 204 15.44 13.79 -25.77
CA VAL A 204 16.62 12.94 -25.53
C VAL A 204 16.36 11.48 -25.92
N PHE A 205 15.18 10.93 -25.62
CA PHE A 205 14.83 9.56 -26.04
C PHE A 205 14.62 9.41 -27.54
N ALA A 206 14.20 10.47 -28.23
CA ALA A 206 14.07 10.48 -29.68
C ALA A 206 15.43 10.61 -30.40
N MET A 207 16.37 11.34 -29.81
CA MET A 207 17.73 11.51 -30.34
C MET A 207 18.61 10.31 -29.96
N SER A 208 18.83 9.40 -30.91
CA SER A 208 19.74 8.25 -30.79
C SER A 208 21.23 8.64 -30.85
N THR A 209 21.65 9.65 -30.08
CA THR A 209 23.02 10.20 -30.13
C THR A 209 23.95 9.60 -29.07
N THR A 210 25.16 9.23 -29.51
CA THR A 210 26.24 8.59 -28.75
C THR A 210 26.98 9.52 -27.75
N GLY A 211 26.46 10.71 -27.49
CA GLY A 211 27.10 11.73 -26.63
C GLY A 211 26.28 12.19 -25.42
N VAL A 212 25.11 11.60 -25.17
CA VAL A 212 24.25 11.96 -24.04
C VAL A 212 24.74 11.26 -22.76
N ASP A 213 24.92 12.02 -21.67
CA ASP A 213 25.24 11.48 -20.36
C ASP A 213 24.06 10.64 -19.83
N GLN A 214 24.19 9.32 -19.95
CA GLN A 214 23.18 8.35 -19.54
C GLN A 214 22.84 8.44 -18.05
N GLU A 215 23.80 8.78 -17.18
CA GLU A 215 23.54 8.89 -15.75
C GLU A 215 22.74 10.15 -15.43
N GLN A 216 22.94 11.24 -16.18
CA GLN A 216 22.10 12.43 -16.08
C GLN A 216 20.67 12.15 -16.52
N VAL A 217 20.46 11.40 -17.60
CA VAL A 217 19.10 11.02 -18.06
C VAL A 217 18.41 10.11 -17.05
N LYS A 218 19.10 9.11 -16.50
CA LYS A 218 18.55 8.25 -15.43
C LYS A 218 18.13 9.07 -14.22
N ARG A 219 18.96 10.04 -13.78
CA ARG A 219 18.63 10.95 -12.68
C ARG A 219 17.40 11.81 -12.99
N ALA A 220 17.30 12.35 -14.20
CA ALA A 220 16.14 13.12 -14.64
C ALA A 220 14.84 12.28 -14.59
N VAL A 221 14.89 11.04 -15.10
CA VAL A 221 13.74 10.10 -15.04
C VAL A 221 13.38 9.73 -13.61
N ILE A 222 14.37 9.43 -12.76
CA ILE A 222 14.14 9.12 -11.34
C ILE A 222 13.46 10.30 -10.64
N GLY A 223 13.98 11.51 -10.86
CA GLY A 223 13.41 12.75 -10.32
C GLY A 223 11.96 12.93 -10.74
N LEU A 224 11.70 12.92 -12.05
CA LEU A 224 10.36 13.05 -12.63
C LEU A 224 9.38 12.02 -12.05
N CYS A 225 9.78 10.74 -11.98
CA CYS A 225 8.91 9.70 -11.44
C CYS A 225 8.58 9.92 -9.95
N ARG A 226 9.53 10.44 -9.15
CA ARG A 226 9.32 10.72 -7.73
C ARG A 226 8.45 11.95 -7.48
N ASP A 227 8.58 12.95 -8.34
CA ASP A 227 7.76 14.17 -8.30
C ASP A 227 6.30 13.84 -8.61
N ILE A 228 6.07 13.20 -9.76
CA ILE A 228 4.74 12.77 -10.20
C ILE A 228 4.11 11.83 -9.19
N ARG A 229 4.89 10.92 -8.60
CA ARG A 229 4.38 10.05 -7.54
C ARG A 229 3.91 10.85 -6.34
N GLY A 230 4.62 11.92 -5.95
CA GLY A 230 4.18 12.81 -4.88
C GLY A 230 2.87 13.54 -5.21
N ILE A 231 2.77 14.07 -6.42
CA ILE A 231 1.54 14.71 -6.94
C ILE A 231 0.37 13.73 -6.89
N ALA A 232 0.56 12.53 -7.45
CA ALA A 232 -0.47 11.48 -7.49
C ALA A 232 -0.93 11.05 -6.09
N ILE A 233 -0.02 10.98 -5.10
CA ILE A 233 -0.37 10.67 -3.71
C ILE A 233 -1.33 11.73 -3.12
N ALA A 234 -1.12 13.01 -3.47
CA ALA A 234 -1.91 14.14 -3.00
C ALA A 234 -3.25 14.32 -3.74
N CYS A 235 -3.38 13.77 -4.95
CA CYS A 235 -4.62 13.80 -5.73
C CYS A 235 -5.69 12.88 -5.12
N HIS A 236 -6.47 13.42 -4.19
CA HIS A 236 -7.61 12.75 -3.57
C HIS A 236 -8.92 12.98 -4.34
N MET A 237 -9.06 14.15 -4.98
CA MET A 237 -10.24 14.51 -5.75
C MET A 237 -10.21 13.90 -7.16
N LYS A 238 -11.37 13.40 -7.62
CA LYS A 238 -11.55 12.87 -8.97
C LYS A 238 -11.13 13.88 -10.04
N SER A 239 -11.56 15.15 -9.95
CA SER A 239 -11.29 16.17 -10.97
C SER A 239 -9.78 16.39 -11.15
N VAL A 240 -9.05 16.60 -10.05
CA VAL A 240 -7.58 16.76 -10.05
C VAL A 240 -6.89 15.51 -10.61
N TYR A 241 -7.33 14.32 -10.22
CA TYR A 241 -6.72 13.09 -10.74
C TYR A 241 -6.97 12.91 -12.25
N SER A 242 -8.16 13.29 -12.75
CA SER A 242 -8.44 13.28 -14.19
C SER A 242 -7.50 14.22 -14.95
N MET A 243 -7.33 15.47 -14.50
CA MET A 243 -6.36 16.40 -15.12
C MET A 243 -4.93 15.87 -15.06
N LEU A 244 -4.53 15.24 -13.95
CA LEU A 244 -3.23 14.58 -13.87
C LEU A 244 -3.10 13.46 -14.90
N PHE A 245 -4.13 12.63 -15.06
CA PHE A 245 -4.12 11.56 -16.06
C PHE A 245 -3.99 12.10 -17.49
N ASP A 246 -4.74 13.15 -17.82
CA ASP A 246 -4.68 13.80 -19.14
C ASP A 246 -3.31 14.43 -19.39
N TRP A 247 -2.67 15.00 -18.36
CA TRP A 247 -1.30 15.50 -18.44
C TRP A 247 -0.25 14.39 -18.61
N LEU A 248 -0.45 13.23 -17.97
CA LEU A 248 0.46 12.07 -18.06
C LEU A 248 0.45 11.44 -19.46
N TYR A 249 -0.73 11.31 -20.07
CA TYR A 249 -0.92 10.55 -21.29
C TYR A 249 -0.60 11.40 -22.54
N PRO A 250 0.15 10.86 -23.53
CA PRO A 250 0.85 9.56 -23.53
C PRO A 250 2.30 9.66 -23.04
N ASN A 251 2.83 10.86 -22.89
CA ASN A 251 4.27 11.11 -22.84
C ASN A 251 4.95 10.49 -21.61
N VAL A 252 4.36 10.60 -20.42
CA VAL A 252 4.97 10.04 -19.20
C VAL A 252 4.96 8.52 -19.21
N PHE A 253 3.88 7.90 -19.70
CA PHE A 253 3.82 6.45 -19.88
C PHE A 253 4.87 5.96 -20.89
N ASN A 254 5.08 6.69 -21.98
CA ASN A 254 6.15 6.41 -22.94
C ASN A 254 7.55 6.51 -22.30
N ILE A 255 7.79 7.53 -21.46
CA ILE A 255 9.04 7.67 -20.70
C ILE A 255 9.23 6.46 -19.77
N MET A 256 8.19 6.08 -19.02
CA MET A 256 8.24 4.94 -18.10
C MET A 256 8.55 3.63 -18.85
N LEU A 257 7.85 3.37 -19.95
CA LEU A 257 8.08 2.19 -20.78
C LEU A 257 9.50 2.17 -21.35
N ARG A 258 9.95 3.29 -21.93
CA ARG A 258 11.30 3.36 -22.52
C ARG A 258 12.39 3.17 -21.46
N SER A 259 12.16 3.68 -20.26
CA SER A 259 13.08 3.50 -19.12
C SER A 259 13.20 2.03 -18.71
N VAL A 260 12.10 1.28 -18.74
CA VAL A 260 12.08 -0.18 -18.50
C VAL A 260 12.84 -0.92 -19.60
N GLU A 261 12.64 -0.56 -20.86
CA GLU A 261 13.32 -1.20 -21.98
C GLU A 261 14.84 -1.00 -21.96
N LEU A 262 15.30 0.17 -21.51
CA LEU A 262 16.71 0.56 -21.52
C LEU A 262 17.47 0.16 -20.25
N TRP A 263 16.83 0.20 -19.09
CA TRP A 263 17.51 0.16 -17.79
C TRP A 263 16.87 -0.80 -16.79
N ALA A 264 16.38 -1.95 -17.25
CA ALA A 264 15.80 -3.00 -16.40
C ALA A 264 16.79 -3.53 -15.33
N ASP A 265 18.09 -3.42 -15.57
CA ASP A 265 19.19 -3.75 -14.67
C ASP A 265 19.46 -2.65 -13.62
N CYS A 266 18.97 -1.43 -13.85
CA CYS A 266 19.20 -0.29 -12.95
C CYS A 266 18.12 -0.21 -11.86
N SER A 267 18.46 -0.74 -10.68
CA SER A 267 17.52 -0.82 -9.56
C SER A 267 16.92 0.52 -9.09
N THR A 268 17.68 1.62 -9.16
CA THR A 268 17.19 2.94 -8.73
C THR A 268 16.13 3.49 -9.67
N VAL A 269 16.32 3.31 -10.99
CA VAL A 269 15.33 3.66 -12.03
C VAL A 269 14.09 2.78 -11.88
N MET A 270 14.26 1.46 -11.83
CA MET A 270 13.13 0.53 -11.71
C MET A 270 12.31 0.79 -10.44
N SER A 271 12.97 1.08 -9.31
CA SER A 271 12.25 1.46 -8.09
C SER A 271 11.46 2.75 -8.24
N ALA A 272 11.90 3.72 -9.05
CA ALA A 272 11.17 4.97 -9.24
C ALA A 272 9.96 4.76 -10.17
N VAL A 273 10.19 4.12 -11.32
CA VAL A 273 9.17 3.84 -12.34
C VAL A 273 8.06 2.94 -11.81
N LEU A 274 8.40 1.80 -11.20
CA LEU A 274 7.39 0.84 -10.73
C LEU A 274 6.62 1.35 -9.52
N LYS A 275 7.24 2.13 -8.62
CA LYS A 275 6.51 2.75 -7.50
C LYS A 275 5.56 3.85 -7.97
N LEU A 276 5.91 4.59 -9.03
CA LEU A 276 4.97 5.49 -9.68
C LEU A 276 3.83 4.68 -10.30
N LEU A 277 4.11 3.57 -10.98
CA LEU A 277 3.05 2.75 -11.57
C LEU A 277 2.06 2.21 -10.52
N VAL A 278 2.56 1.67 -9.41
CA VAL A 278 1.73 1.25 -8.27
C VAL A 278 0.84 2.39 -7.78
N GLU A 279 1.42 3.59 -7.65
CA GLU A 279 0.70 4.78 -7.23
C GLU A 279 -0.42 5.12 -8.20
N LEU A 280 -0.17 5.14 -9.51
CA LEU A 280 -1.17 5.49 -10.53
C LEU A 280 -2.34 4.49 -10.58
N CYS A 281 -2.09 3.20 -10.29
CA CYS A 281 -3.13 2.18 -10.27
C CYS A 281 -3.95 2.16 -8.97
N GLN A 282 -3.53 2.86 -7.91
CA GLN A 282 -4.19 2.77 -6.61
C GLN A 282 -5.48 3.60 -6.55
N ASN A 283 -6.65 2.98 -6.38
CA ASN A 283 -7.91 3.71 -6.22
C ASN A 283 -8.18 4.14 -4.77
N ARG A 284 -7.49 5.18 -4.27
CA ARG A 284 -7.80 5.74 -2.94
C ARG A 284 -8.98 6.69 -3.04
N GLN A 285 -9.89 6.61 -2.07
CA GLN A 285 -11.02 7.54 -1.94
C GLN A 285 -11.84 7.68 -3.24
N GLN A 286 -11.92 6.63 -4.06
CA GLN A 286 -12.63 6.61 -5.34
C GLN A 286 -12.11 7.63 -6.38
N ARG A 287 -10.85 8.07 -6.29
CA ARG A 287 -10.27 9.03 -7.26
C ARG A 287 -10.21 8.51 -8.71
N LEU A 288 -10.19 7.18 -8.92
CA LEU A 288 -10.13 6.56 -10.26
C LEU A 288 -11.52 6.34 -10.89
N GLN A 289 -12.56 7.03 -10.42
CA GLN A 289 -13.90 6.92 -10.96
C GLN A 289 -14.09 7.84 -12.18
N PHE A 290 -13.61 7.44 -13.36
CA PHE A 290 -13.77 8.23 -14.59
C PHE A 290 -15.23 8.33 -15.05
N GLU A 291 -15.53 9.26 -15.97
CA GLU A 291 -16.84 9.34 -16.62
C GLU A 291 -17.08 8.12 -17.51
N MET A 292 -18.34 7.71 -17.68
CA MET A 292 -18.70 6.51 -18.47
C MET A 292 -18.35 6.65 -19.96
N SER A 293 -18.24 7.87 -20.46
CA SER A 293 -17.79 8.21 -21.82
C SER A 293 -16.27 8.14 -22.00
N SER A 294 -15.51 8.09 -20.90
CA SER A 294 -14.06 8.14 -20.94
C SER A 294 -13.44 6.75 -21.07
N CYS A 295 -12.36 6.66 -21.86
CA CYS A 295 -11.52 5.47 -21.95
C CYS A 295 -10.33 5.49 -20.98
N SER A 296 -10.21 6.48 -20.09
CA SER A 296 -9.04 6.68 -19.22
C SER A 296 -8.73 5.48 -18.32
N ALA A 297 -9.73 4.82 -17.75
CA ALA A 297 -9.52 3.59 -16.96
C ALA A 297 -8.92 2.45 -17.79
N VAL A 298 -9.41 2.28 -19.02
CA VAL A 298 -8.95 1.24 -19.95
C VAL A 298 -7.53 1.56 -20.41
N LEU A 299 -7.24 2.82 -20.75
CA LEU A 299 -5.90 3.29 -21.12
C LEU A 299 -4.90 3.13 -19.97
N LEU A 300 -5.28 3.51 -18.74
CA LEU A 300 -4.44 3.35 -17.56
C LEU A 300 -4.02 1.89 -17.36
N PHE A 301 -4.98 0.96 -17.44
CA PHE A 301 -4.65 -0.46 -17.32
C PHE A 301 -3.80 -0.96 -18.48
N ARG A 302 -4.09 -0.53 -19.71
CA ARG A 302 -3.32 -0.93 -20.88
C ARG A 302 -1.85 -0.51 -20.79
N GLU A 303 -1.58 0.74 -20.38
CA GLU A 303 -0.22 1.21 -20.14
C GLU A 303 0.44 0.49 -18.95
N ALA A 304 -0.30 0.24 -17.87
CA ALA A 304 0.22 -0.51 -16.73
C ALA A 304 0.62 -1.95 -17.12
N SER A 305 -0.26 -2.64 -17.86
CA SER A 305 0.00 -3.96 -18.42
C SER A 305 1.25 -3.95 -19.29
N LYS A 306 1.36 -2.99 -20.21
CA LYS A 306 2.49 -2.88 -21.13
C LYS A 306 3.82 -2.70 -20.40
N ILE A 307 3.85 -1.83 -19.38
CA ILE A 307 5.05 -1.60 -18.54
C ILE A 307 5.40 -2.86 -17.74
N ILE A 308 4.42 -3.55 -17.15
CA ILE A 308 4.63 -4.79 -16.39
C ILE A 308 5.19 -5.89 -17.31
N CYS A 309 4.58 -6.11 -18.47
CA CYS A 309 5.02 -7.11 -19.45
C CYS A 309 6.44 -6.82 -19.95
N SER A 310 6.72 -5.58 -20.36
CA SER A 310 8.05 -5.17 -20.82
C SER A 310 9.10 -5.36 -19.72
N PHE A 311 8.78 -5.00 -18.47
CA PHE A 311 9.69 -5.24 -17.34
C PHE A 311 9.94 -6.72 -17.11
N GLY A 312 8.89 -7.54 -17.13
CA GLY A 312 9.00 -8.98 -16.95
C GLY A 312 9.88 -9.63 -18.02
N GLU A 313 9.66 -9.32 -19.29
CA GLU A 313 10.47 -9.82 -20.39
C GLU A 313 11.95 -9.41 -20.25
N ARG A 314 12.22 -8.14 -19.94
CA ARG A 314 13.59 -7.64 -19.77
C ARG A 314 14.28 -8.27 -18.57
N LEU A 315 13.61 -8.35 -17.42
CA LEU A 315 14.16 -8.92 -16.19
C LEU A 315 14.51 -10.40 -16.37
N LEU A 316 13.65 -11.17 -17.03
CA LEU A 316 13.87 -12.60 -17.28
C LEU A 316 15.01 -12.86 -18.27
N ALA A 317 15.31 -11.89 -19.15
CA ALA A 317 16.45 -11.96 -20.06
C ALA A 317 17.79 -11.54 -19.42
N LEU A 318 17.78 -10.94 -18.22
CA LEU A 318 19.00 -10.55 -17.52
C LEU A 318 19.72 -11.77 -16.90
N PRO A 319 21.05 -11.76 -16.82
CA PRO A 319 21.83 -12.83 -16.21
C PRO A 319 21.53 -12.99 -14.73
N GLU A 320 21.65 -14.20 -14.21
CA GLU A 320 21.44 -14.49 -12.79
C GLU A 320 22.27 -13.56 -11.89
N VAL A 321 21.65 -13.12 -10.79
CA VAL A 321 22.25 -12.20 -9.83
C VAL A 321 22.70 -13.00 -8.61
N ALA A 322 23.82 -12.58 -8.00
CA ALA A 322 24.27 -13.18 -6.75
C ALA A 322 23.15 -13.16 -5.68
N PRO A 323 22.97 -14.23 -4.88
CA PRO A 323 21.89 -14.33 -3.90
C PRO A 323 21.76 -13.11 -2.98
N GLU A 324 22.90 -12.55 -2.56
CA GLU A 324 22.98 -11.37 -1.69
C GLU A 324 22.32 -10.12 -2.30
N ASN A 325 22.37 -9.96 -3.63
CA ASN A 325 21.83 -8.80 -4.34
C ASN A 325 20.44 -9.08 -4.96
N ALA A 326 20.01 -10.34 -5.01
CA ALA A 326 18.78 -10.76 -5.69
C ALA A 326 17.54 -9.99 -5.20
N TYR A 327 17.42 -9.74 -3.90
CA TYR A 327 16.32 -8.92 -3.36
C TYR A 327 16.35 -7.48 -3.88
N LYS A 328 17.51 -6.84 -3.81
CA LYS A 328 17.68 -5.42 -4.15
C LYS A 328 17.50 -5.19 -5.64
N GLU A 329 17.97 -6.10 -6.49
CA GLU A 329 18.00 -5.92 -7.94
C GLU A 329 16.79 -6.54 -8.64
N ARG A 330 16.17 -7.59 -8.07
CA ARG A 330 15.05 -8.32 -8.70
C ARG A 330 13.80 -8.32 -7.84
N TYR A 331 13.82 -8.96 -6.68
CA TYR A 331 12.58 -9.35 -5.99
C TYR A 331 11.73 -8.16 -5.51
N LYS A 332 12.36 -7.06 -5.07
CA LYS A 332 11.61 -5.86 -4.68
C LYS A 332 10.84 -5.22 -5.85
N HIS A 333 11.37 -5.33 -7.08
CA HIS A 333 10.74 -4.80 -8.29
C HIS A 333 9.61 -5.73 -8.74
N ILE A 334 9.82 -7.05 -8.68
CA ILE A 334 8.76 -8.05 -8.88
C ILE A 334 7.58 -7.79 -7.94
N ALA A 335 7.86 -7.58 -6.65
CA ALA A 335 6.82 -7.25 -5.67
C ALA A 335 6.06 -5.96 -6.01
N SER A 336 6.72 -4.98 -6.63
CA SER A 336 6.08 -3.73 -7.10
C SER A 336 5.16 -3.99 -8.30
N CYS A 337 5.56 -4.85 -9.25
CA CYS A 337 4.68 -5.29 -10.34
C CYS A 337 3.44 -6.02 -9.81
N PHE A 338 3.62 -6.92 -8.84
CA PHE A 338 2.51 -7.62 -8.21
C PHE A 338 1.54 -6.64 -7.55
N SER A 339 2.07 -5.64 -6.83
CA SER A 339 1.24 -4.58 -6.22
C SER A 339 0.49 -3.75 -7.27
N ALA A 340 1.13 -3.34 -8.36
CA ALA A 340 0.48 -2.53 -9.41
C ALA A 340 -0.66 -3.29 -10.09
N LEU A 341 -0.43 -4.56 -10.42
CA LEU A 341 -1.47 -5.42 -11.00
C LEU A 341 -2.60 -5.64 -9.99
N LYS A 342 -2.28 -5.89 -8.71
CA LYS A 342 -3.28 -6.05 -7.64
C LYS A 342 -4.14 -4.81 -7.49
N MET A 343 -3.54 -3.62 -7.45
CA MET A 343 -4.28 -2.34 -7.37
C MET A 343 -5.23 -2.18 -8.56
N SER A 344 -4.81 -2.61 -9.75
CA SER A 344 -5.63 -2.53 -10.96
C SER A 344 -6.82 -3.49 -10.93
N LEU A 345 -6.60 -4.76 -10.54
CA LEU A 345 -7.65 -5.77 -10.48
C LEU A 345 -8.69 -5.47 -9.39
N SER A 346 -8.22 -5.12 -8.18
CA SER A 346 -9.09 -4.87 -7.02
C SER A 346 -9.62 -3.44 -6.91
N GLY A 347 -9.23 -2.55 -7.83
CA GLY A 347 -9.54 -1.13 -7.74
C GLY A 347 -10.97 -0.76 -8.14
N GLY A 348 -11.71 -1.66 -8.83
CA GLY A 348 -13.10 -1.46 -9.22
C GLY A 348 -13.34 -0.37 -10.28
N TYR A 349 -12.28 0.11 -10.94
CA TYR A 349 -12.37 1.20 -11.93
C TYR A 349 -12.20 0.74 -13.38
N VAL A 350 -11.68 -0.47 -13.61
CA VAL A 350 -11.45 -1.01 -14.96
C VAL A 350 -12.55 -1.99 -15.35
N PRO A 351 -13.28 -1.76 -16.45
CA PRO A 351 -14.24 -2.73 -16.96
C PRO A 351 -13.51 -3.82 -17.77
N PHE A 352 -12.88 -4.78 -17.10
CA PHE A 352 -12.01 -5.78 -17.75
C PHE A 352 -12.67 -6.58 -18.90
N GLY A 353 -13.99 -6.75 -18.88
CA GLY A 353 -14.69 -7.45 -19.96
C GLY A 353 -14.61 -6.77 -21.32
N VAL A 354 -14.27 -5.48 -21.34
CA VAL A 354 -14.04 -4.70 -22.56
C VAL A 354 -12.84 -5.23 -23.36
N PHE A 355 -11.77 -5.67 -22.69
CA PHE A 355 -10.58 -6.16 -23.37
C PHE A 355 -10.90 -7.39 -24.22
N ARG A 356 -11.62 -8.35 -23.66
CA ARG A 356 -12.08 -9.53 -24.40
C ARG A 356 -13.02 -9.16 -25.55
N LEU A 357 -13.94 -8.21 -25.35
CA LEU A 357 -14.88 -7.77 -26.38
C LEU A 357 -14.15 -7.20 -27.62
N TYR A 358 -13.05 -6.49 -27.40
CA TYR A 358 -12.25 -5.89 -28.48
C TYR A 358 -11.06 -6.76 -28.93
N GLY A 359 -10.88 -7.96 -28.36
CA GLY A 359 -9.75 -8.84 -28.69
C GLY A 359 -8.39 -8.34 -28.18
N ASP A 360 -8.37 -7.49 -27.16
CA ASP A 360 -7.16 -7.00 -26.50
C ASP A 360 -6.68 -8.02 -25.46
N THR A 361 -5.43 -8.45 -25.58
CA THR A 361 -4.80 -9.49 -24.76
C THR A 361 -4.07 -8.96 -23.52
N CYS A 362 -4.07 -7.65 -23.27
CA CYS A 362 -3.26 -7.05 -22.22
C CYS A 362 -3.47 -7.68 -20.83
N LEU A 363 -4.71 -7.95 -20.43
CA LEU A 363 -4.98 -8.62 -19.14
C LEU A 363 -4.34 -10.03 -19.10
N GLN A 364 -4.46 -10.80 -20.18
CA GLN A 364 -3.89 -12.14 -20.25
C GLN A 364 -2.36 -12.12 -20.23
N GLU A 365 -1.76 -11.16 -20.92
CA GLU A 365 -0.31 -10.94 -20.93
C GLU A 365 0.21 -10.53 -19.55
N ALA A 366 -0.50 -9.64 -18.84
CA ALA A 366 -0.16 -9.24 -17.49
C ALA A 366 -0.24 -10.40 -16.50
N LEU A 367 -1.30 -11.23 -16.58
CA LEU A 367 -1.44 -12.43 -15.75
C LEU A 367 -0.39 -13.50 -16.07
N SER A 368 -0.06 -13.69 -17.36
CA SER A 368 1.04 -14.55 -17.80
C SER A 368 2.39 -14.07 -17.26
N THR A 369 2.64 -12.77 -17.32
CA THR A 369 3.85 -12.15 -16.76
C THR A 369 3.92 -12.31 -15.26
N PHE A 370 2.80 -12.17 -14.54
CA PHE A 370 2.71 -12.46 -13.10
C PHE A 370 3.21 -13.87 -12.78
N MET A 371 2.72 -14.89 -13.50
CA MET A 371 3.14 -16.27 -13.29
C MET A 371 4.60 -16.51 -13.64
N LYS A 372 5.11 -15.94 -14.74
CA LYS A 372 6.54 -16.05 -15.10
C LYS A 372 7.45 -15.41 -14.06
N LEU A 373 7.09 -14.24 -13.55
CA LEU A 373 7.85 -13.55 -12.50
C LEU A 373 7.80 -14.28 -11.16
N PHE A 374 6.67 -14.90 -10.82
CA PHE A 374 6.57 -15.79 -9.66
C PHE A 374 7.53 -16.97 -9.77
N MET A 375 7.53 -17.67 -10.90
CA MET A 375 8.41 -18.83 -11.14
C MET A 375 9.89 -18.46 -11.24
N ALA A 376 10.23 -17.18 -11.45
CA ALA A 376 11.60 -16.70 -11.48
C ALA A 376 12.23 -16.53 -10.08
N ILE A 377 11.44 -16.61 -9.01
CA ILE A 377 11.94 -16.54 -7.64
C ILE A 377 12.16 -17.98 -7.13
N PRO A 378 13.37 -18.36 -6.73
CA PRO A 378 13.62 -19.66 -6.11
C PRO A 378 12.76 -19.87 -4.86
N SER A 379 12.26 -21.09 -4.63
CA SER A 379 11.38 -21.41 -3.50
C SER A 379 11.99 -21.06 -2.14
N GLN A 380 13.28 -21.30 -1.96
CA GLN A 380 14.01 -20.99 -0.72
C GLN A 380 14.00 -19.48 -0.39
N ASP A 381 14.12 -18.64 -1.42
CA ASP A 381 14.16 -17.19 -1.28
C ASP A 381 12.75 -16.61 -1.09
N PHE A 382 11.75 -17.24 -1.71
CA PHE A 382 10.37 -16.74 -1.71
C PHE A 382 9.80 -16.55 -0.31
N HIS A 383 10.06 -17.48 0.62
CA HIS A 383 9.60 -17.39 2.01
C HIS A 383 10.49 -16.51 2.90
N SER A 384 11.70 -16.20 2.45
CA SER A 384 12.65 -15.37 3.20
C SER A 384 12.31 -13.88 3.13
N TYR A 385 11.57 -13.43 2.10
CA TYR A 385 11.28 -12.02 1.86
C TYR A 385 9.80 -11.67 2.02
N GLN A 386 9.37 -11.43 3.27
CA GLN A 386 7.97 -11.18 3.65
C GLN A 386 7.19 -10.22 2.73
N LYS A 387 7.77 -9.09 2.31
CA LYS A 387 7.08 -8.12 1.43
C LYS A 387 6.75 -8.69 0.05
N VAL A 388 7.62 -9.53 -0.48
CA VAL A 388 7.44 -10.20 -1.78
C VAL A 388 6.33 -11.24 -1.64
N THR A 389 6.43 -12.06 -0.61
CA THR A 389 5.45 -13.09 -0.23
C THR A 389 4.04 -12.50 -0.09
N GLN A 390 3.88 -11.43 0.70
CA GLN A 390 2.59 -10.74 0.90
C GLN A 390 2.03 -10.18 -0.41
N SER A 391 2.87 -9.56 -1.23
CA SER A 391 2.44 -9.00 -2.52
C SER A 391 1.94 -10.09 -3.48
N PHE A 392 2.62 -11.25 -3.50
CA PHE A 392 2.20 -12.40 -4.30
C PHE A 392 0.84 -12.94 -3.86
N TYR A 393 0.68 -13.31 -2.58
CA TYR A 393 -0.58 -13.92 -2.13
C TYR A 393 -1.75 -12.95 -2.24
N SER A 394 -1.53 -11.66 -1.97
CA SER A 394 -2.57 -10.64 -2.16
C SER A 394 -2.99 -10.49 -3.62
N LEU A 395 -2.06 -10.56 -4.57
CA LEU A 395 -2.41 -10.56 -5.99
C LEU A 395 -3.11 -11.87 -6.39
N LEU A 396 -2.60 -13.02 -5.96
CA LEU A 396 -3.17 -14.34 -6.28
C LEU A 396 -4.64 -14.45 -5.82
N GLU A 397 -4.95 -13.92 -4.64
CA GLU A 397 -6.32 -13.82 -4.13
C GLU A 397 -7.23 -13.03 -5.10
N CYS A 398 -6.78 -11.85 -5.56
CA CYS A 398 -7.53 -11.06 -6.54
C CYS A 398 -7.70 -11.78 -7.89
N VAL A 399 -6.67 -12.51 -8.34
CA VAL A 399 -6.75 -13.31 -9.57
C VAL A 399 -7.75 -14.45 -9.40
N ALA A 400 -7.76 -15.14 -8.26
CA ALA A 400 -8.73 -16.20 -8.00
C ALA A 400 -10.17 -15.66 -7.95
N PHE A 401 -10.37 -14.49 -7.34
CA PHE A 401 -11.69 -13.89 -7.17
C PHE A 401 -12.36 -13.50 -8.49
N ASP A 402 -11.70 -12.71 -9.33
CA ASP A 402 -12.30 -12.17 -10.57
C ASP A 402 -11.86 -12.89 -11.85
N ASN A 403 -10.74 -13.63 -11.81
CA ASN A 403 -10.09 -14.21 -12.99
C ASN A 403 -9.88 -15.73 -12.85
N ILE A 404 -10.82 -16.43 -12.18
CA ILE A 404 -10.76 -17.89 -12.02
C ILE A 404 -10.62 -18.64 -13.35
N ALA A 405 -11.19 -18.10 -14.44
CA ALA A 405 -11.04 -18.64 -15.78
C ALA A 405 -9.56 -18.74 -16.18
N TYR A 406 -8.74 -17.74 -15.86
CA TYR A 406 -7.30 -17.78 -16.11
C TYR A 406 -6.64 -18.94 -15.34
N LEU A 407 -6.87 -19.02 -14.02
CA LEU A 407 -6.29 -20.09 -13.17
C LEU A 407 -6.74 -21.49 -13.61
N SER A 408 -7.96 -21.63 -14.13
CA SER A 408 -8.44 -22.93 -14.61
C SER A 408 -7.80 -23.41 -15.92
N ASN A 409 -7.16 -22.50 -16.65
CA ASN A 409 -6.50 -22.74 -17.94
C ASN A 409 -4.96 -22.70 -17.87
N VAL A 410 -4.37 -22.44 -16.70
CA VAL A 410 -2.91 -22.50 -16.56
C VAL A 410 -2.42 -23.94 -16.74
N GLN A 411 -1.15 -24.09 -17.12
CA GLN A 411 -0.54 -25.41 -17.29
C GLN A 411 -0.68 -26.26 -16.02
N PRO A 412 -0.97 -27.57 -16.14
CA PRO A 412 -1.20 -28.45 -14.99
C PRO A 412 -0.10 -28.38 -13.91
N GLU A 413 1.17 -28.36 -14.32
CA GLU A 413 2.31 -28.31 -13.41
C GLU A 413 2.37 -26.99 -12.63
N LEU A 414 2.05 -25.88 -13.29
CA LEU A 414 1.97 -24.57 -12.66
C LEU A 414 0.78 -24.50 -11.69
N PHE A 415 -0.36 -25.09 -12.03
CA PHE A 415 -1.52 -25.16 -11.13
C PHE A 415 -1.19 -25.91 -9.83
N ILE A 416 -0.52 -27.05 -9.93
CA ILE A 416 -0.05 -27.81 -8.75
C ILE A 416 0.97 -27.02 -7.94
N THR A 417 1.89 -26.32 -8.61
CA THR A 417 2.84 -25.44 -7.93
C THR A 417 2.13 -24.35 -7.13
N ILE A 418 1.12 -23.68 -7.74
CA ILE A 418 0.30 -22.68 -7.05
C ILE A 418 -0.39 -23.29 -5.83
N LEU A 419 -0.99 -24.48 -5.94
CA LEU A 419 -1.65 -25.16 -4.82
C LEU A 419 -0.68 -25.47 -3.67
N LYS A 420 0.55 -25.92 -3.96
CA LYS A 420 1.59 -26.16 -2.94
C LYS A 420 1.97 -24.88 -2.20
N TYR A 421 2.17 -23.78 -2.93
CA TYR A 421 2.43 -22.47 -2.29
C TYR A 421 1.22 -21.99 -1.48
N ILE A 422 0.00 -22.23 -1.93
CA ILE A 422 -1.21 -21.92 -1.14
C ILE A 422 -1.24 -22.74 0.15
N GLN A 423 -0.92 -24.03 0.11
CA GLN A 423 -0.84 -24.91 1.28
C GLN A 423 0.20 -24.39 2.29
N GLU A 424 1.41 -24.08 1.84
CA GLU A 424 2.48 -23.51 2.68
C GLU A 424 2.07 -22.14 3.27
N GLY A 425 1.43 -21.29 2.45
CA GLY A 425 0.95 -19.98 2.88
C GLY A 425 -0.20 -20.08 3.90
N ALA A 426 -1.07 -21.08 3.77
CA ALA A 426 -2.19 -21.30 4.68
C ALA A 426 -1.74 -21.60 6.12
N VAL A 427 -0.57 -22.23 6.30
CA VAL A 427 0.01 -22.55 7.61
C VAL A 427 1.17 -21.63 8.02
N SER A 428 1.33 -20.50 7.33
CA SER A 428 2.38 -19.52 7.62
C SER A 428 2.21 -18.82 8.98
N LEU A 429 3.29 -18.26 9.51
CA LEU A 429 3.28 -17.43 10.73
C LEU A 429 2.83 -15.98 10.47
N ASP A 430 2.72 -15.59 9.19
CA ASP A 430 2.35 -14.25 8.75
C ASP A 430 0.84 -14.15 8.49
N GLY A 431 0.13 -13.35 9.30
CA GLY A 431 -1.34 -13.27 9.28
C GLY A 431 -1.93 -12.86 7.93
N PRO A 432 -1.48 -11.76 7.31
CA PRO A 432 -1.84 -11.40 5.94
C PRO A 432 -1.66 -12.50 4.91
N VAL A 433 -0.58 -13.29 5.00
CA VAL A 433 -0.34 -14.42 4.07
C VAL A 433 -1.37 -15.51 4.29
N VAL A 434 -1.57 -15.95 5.55
CA VAL A 434 -2.59 -16.96 5.90
C VAL A 434 -3.97 -16.57 5.40
N ASN A 435 -4.37 -15.31 5.60
CA ASN A 435 -5.68 -14.80 5.16
C ASN A 435 -5.84 -14.90 3.64
N ALA A 436 -4.87 -14.37 2.88
CA ALA A 436 -4.92 -14.38 1.43
C ALA A 436 -4.84 -15.81 0.85
N SER A 437 -3.98 -16.67 1.38
CA SER A 437 -3.87 -18.07 0.96
C SER A 437 -5.17 -18.85 1.25
N CYS A 438 -5.75 -18.70 2.43
CA CYS A 438 -7.01 -19.38 2.77
C CYS A 438 -8.19 -18.87 1.95
N ALA A 439 -8.26 -17.57 1.68
CA ALA A 439 -9.29 -16.98 0.81
C ALA A 439 -9.15 -17.50 -0.63
N THR A 440 -7.93 -17.51 -1.17
CA THR A 440 -7.61 -18.09 -2.48
C THR A 440 -8.03 -19.56 -2.53
N LEU A 441 -7.64 -20.34 -1.52
CA LEU A 441 -7.96 -21.76 -1.42
C LEU A 441 -9.48 -22.00 -1.37
N ASP A 442 -10.22 -21.23 -0.57
CA ASP A 442 -11.68 -21.32 -0.52
C ASP A 442 -12.25 -21.10 -1.93
N ILE A 443 -11.87 -20.02 -2.62
CA ILE A 443 -12.36 -19.73 -3.98
C ILE A 443 -12.08 -20.89 -4.94
N LEU A 444 -10.86 -21.42 -4.95
CA LEU A 444 -10.49 -22.57 -5.78
C LEU A 444 -11.32 -23.81 -5.43
N LEU A 445 -11.53 -24.11 -4.15
CA LEU A 445 -12.30 -25.28 -3.72
C LEU A 445 -13.79 -25.15 -4.07
N ASN A 446 -14.38 -23.96 -3.99
CA ASN A 446 -15.75 -23.74 -4.47
C ASN A 446 -15.87 -24.04 -5.95
N TYR A 447 -14.90 -23.56 -6.73
CA TYR A 447 -14.82 -23.81 -8.15
C TYR A 447 -14.67 -25.31 -8.46
N LEU A 448 -13.71 -25.98 -7.82
CA LEU A 448 -13.42 -27.40 -8.00
C LEU A 448 -14.60 -28.28 -7.57
N TYR A 449 -15.23 -28.00 -6.42
CA TYR A 449 -16.42 -28.72 -5.96
C TYR A 449 -17.56 -28.64 -6.97
N ARG A 450 -17.82 -27.45 -7.53
CA ARG A 450 -18.82 -27.28 -8.59
C ARG A 450 -18.48 -28.09 -9.84
N ARG A 451 -17.20 -28.13 -10.24
CA ARG A 451 -16.76 -28.81 -11.46
C ARG A 451 -16.73 -30.33 -11.31
N ILE A 452 -16.18 -30.84 -10.21
CA ILE A 452 -15.97 -32.27 -9.95
C ILE A 452 -17.24 -32.95 -9.43
N THR A 453 -17.90 -32.36 -8.43
CA THR A 453 -19.03 -33.02 -7.75
C THR A 453 -20.36 -32.80 -8.48
N GLN A 454 -20.56 -31.61 -9.06
CA GLN A 454 -21.82 -31.27 -9.72
C GLN A 454 -21.78 -31.48 -11.24
N ASN A 455 -20.63 -31.91 -11.81
CA ASN A 455 -20.41 -32.04 -13.26
C ASN A 455 -20.91 -30.82 -14.05
N THR A 456 -20.75 -29.62 -13.48
CA THR A 456 -21.25 -28.40 -14.11
C THR A 456 -20.34 -28.05 -15.27
N HIS A 457 -20.94 -27.76 -16.43
CA HIS A 457 -20.18 -27.29 -17.59
C HIS A 457 -19.41 -25.99 -17.28
N PRO A 458 -18.22 -25.80 -17.89
CA PRO A 458 -17.49 -24.54 -17.83
C PRO A 458 -18.40 -23.34 -18.11
N ARG A 459 -18.37 -22.33 -17.24
CA ARG A 459 -19.16 -21.13 -17.46
C ARG A 459 -18.56 -20.30 -18.59
N VAL A 460 -19.43 -19.83 -19.47
CA VAL A 460 -19.10 -18.82 -20.48
C VAL A 460 -19.90 -17.57 -20.14
N HIS A 461 -19.27 -16.60 -19.47
CA HIS A 461 -19.88 -15.31 -19.19
C HIS A 461 -19.54 -14.34 -20.33
N VAL A 462 -20.51 -13.48 -20.69
CA VAL A 462 -20.30 -12.45 -21.70
C VAL A 462 -19.19 -11.51 -21.22
N GLY A 463 -18.15 -11.34 -22.05
CA GLY A 463 -17.00 -10.50 -21.67
C GLY A 463 -15.99 -11.16 -20.72
N SER A 464 -16.12 -12.46 -20.37
CA SER A 464 -15.10 -13.17 -19.57
C SER A 464 -14.49 -14.36 -20.29
N GLU A 465 -13.22 -14.65 -19.99
CA GLU A 465 -12.55 -15.86 -20.50
C GLU A 465 -13.33 -17.14 -20.17
N PRO A 466 -13.37 -18.12 -21.09
CA PRO A 466 -14.03 -19.38 -20.81
C PRO A 466 -13.22 -20.13 -19.75
N GLU A 467 -13.93 -20.74 -18.81
CA GLU A 467 -13.32 -21.64 -17.84
C GLU A 467 -12.70 -22.86 -18.55
N GLY A 468 -11.57 -23.33 -18.03
CA GLY A 468 -10.78 -24.44 -18.58
C GLY A 468 -10.97 -25.77 -17.89
N GLU A 469 -10.34 -26.81 -18.44
CA GLU A 469 -10.24 -28.17 -17.87
C GLU A 469 -8.83 -28.48 -17.34
N GLU A 470 -7.83 -27.62 -17.57
CA GLU A 470 -6.42 -27.93 -17.24
C GLU A 470 -6.22 -28.13 -15.74
N CYS A 471 -6.90 -27.34 -14.89
CA CYS A 471 -6.85 -27.53 -13.45
C CYS A 471 -7.42 -28.90 -13.00
N ILE A 472 -8.40 -29.46 -13.71
CA ILE A 472 -8.93 -30.80 -13.39
C ILE A 472 -7.92 -31.87 -13.80
N ARG A 473 -7.35 -31.76 -15.00
CA ARG A 473 -6.28 -32.65 -15.46
C ARG A 473 -5.08 -32.63 -14.52
N ALA A 474 -4.76 -31.46 -13.95
CA ALA A 474 -3.72 -31.30 -12.95
C ALA A 474 -3.97 -32.15 -11.70
N LEU A 475 -5.21 -32.15 -11.21
CA LEU A 475 -5.63 -32.94 -10.05
C LEU A 475 -5.71 -34.44 -10.36
N GLU A 476 -6.12 -34.81 -11.56
CA GLU A 476 -6.08 -36.22 -12.02
C GLU A 476 -4.65 -36.75 -12.07
N ALA A 477 -3.70 -35.91 -12.51
CA ALA A 477 -2.27 -36.25 -12.53
C ALA A 477 -1.64 -36.28 -11.12
N HIS A 478 -2.17 -35.52 -10.17
CA HIS A 478 -1.67 -35.42 -8.79
C HIS A 478 -2.81 -35.60 -7.75
N PRO A 479 -3.38 -36.80 -7.62
CA PRO A 479 -4.59 -37.03 -6.83
C PRO A 479 -4.42 -36.79 -5.33
N THR A 480 -3.18 -36.81 -4.82
CA THR A 480 -2.89 -36.63 -3.38
C THR A 480 -2.78 -35.18 -2.95
N VAL A 481 -2.69 -34.21 -3.87
CA VAL A 481 -2.39 -32.81 -3.49
C VAL A 481 -3.44 -32.21 -2.55
N LEU A 482 -4.73 -32.49 -2.78
CA LEU A 482 -5.81 -31.98 -1.94
C LEU A 482 -5.89 -32.71 -0.60
N SER A 483 -5.61 -34.02 -0.56
CA SER A 483 -5.59 -34.78 0.70
C SER A 483 -4.38 -34.38 1.56
N GLU A 484 -3.21 -34.16 0.97
CA GLU A 484 -2.04 -33.59 1.63
C GLU A 484 -2.33 -32.18 2.18
N THR A 485 -3.00 -31.34 1.39
CA THR A 485 -3.42 -29.99 1.84
C THR A 485 -4.36 -30.06 3.04
N LEU A 486 -5.34 -30.97 3.01
CA LEU A 486 -6.25 -31.21 4.13
C LEU A 486 -5.51 -31.62 5.40
N VAL A 487 -4.62 -32.61 5.32
CA VAL A 487 -3.88 -33.14 6.47
C VAL A 487 -3.02 -32.04 7.09
N VAL A 488 -2.23 -31.32 6.29
CA VAL A 488 -1.37 -30.22 6.77
C VAL A 488 -2.19 -29.14 7.49
N MET A 489 -3.34 -28.75 6.93
CA MET A 489 -4.19 -27.74 7.56
C MET A 489 -4.85 -28.24 8.87
N LEU A 490 -5.25 -29.50 8.94
CA LEU A 490 -5.83 -30.10 10.14
C LEU A 490 -4.80 -30.21 11.27
N ASP A 491 -3.58 -30.65 10.93
CA ASP A 491 -2.48 -30.72 11.89
C ASP A 491 -2.13 -29.32 12.43
N ALA A 492 -1.99 -28.33 11.55
CA ALA A 492 -1.74 -26.95 11.96
C ALA A 492 -2.88 -26.37 12.82
N LEU A 493 -4.14 -26.71 12.51
CA LEU A 493 -5.29 -26.25 13.30
C LEU A 493 -5.27 -26.76 14.74
N LEU A 494 -4.85 -28.01 14.96
CA LEU A 494 -4.87 -28.66 16.28
C LEU A 494 -3.60 -28.44 17.09
N PHE A 495 -2.44 -28.50 16.44
CA PHE A 495 -1.15 -28.57 17.13
C PHE A 495 -0.40 -27.25 17.12
N ASP A 496 -0.60 -26.39 16.11
CA ASP A 496 0.19 -25.16 15.97
C ASP A 496 -0.47 -23.93 16.61
N GLU A 497 0.37 -22.97 16.99
CA GLU A 497 -0.04 -21.64 17.44
C GLU A 497 -0.38 -20.71 16.25
N VAL A 498 -1.31 -21.13 15.39
CA VAL A 498 -1.72 -20.34 14.23
C VAL A 498 -2.38 -19.03 14.68
N LYS A 499 -1.93 -17.89 14.15
CA LYS A 499 -2.47 -16.56 14.52
C LYS A 499 -3.86 -16.29 13.91
N CYS A 500 -4.12 -16.77 12.70
CA CYS A 500 -5.32 -16.48 11.90
C CYS A 500 -6.21 -17.72 11.69
N ARG A 501 -6.56 -18.42 12.78
CA ARG A 501 -7.28 -19.71 12.76
C ARG A 501 -8.68 -19.66 12.14
N TRP A 502 -9.31 -18.49 12.13
CA TRP A 502 -10.65 -18.32 11.57
C TRP A 502 -10.65 -18.42 10.04
N SER A 503 -9.55 -18.01 9.40
CA SER A 503 -9.42 -17.99 7.93
C SER A 503 -9.35 -19.41 7.35
N MET A 504 -8.84 -20.39 8.12
CA MET A 504 -8.73 -21.79 7.70
C MET A 504 -10.09 -22.52 7.63
N SER A 505 -11.14 -22.03 8.29
CA SER A 505 -12.39 -22.79 8.44
C SER A 505 -13.11 -23.05 7.11
N ARG A 506 -13.24 -22.01 6.27
CA ARG A 506 -13.96 -22.07 5.00
C ARG A 506 -13.30 -23.04 4.00
N PRO A 507 -11.98 -22.95 3.75
CA PRO A 507 -11.31 -23.92 2.88
C PRO A 507 -11.29 -25.34 3.46
N LEU A 508 -11.19 -25.51 4.80
CA LEU A 508 -11.26 -26.84 5.41
C LEU A 508 -12.55 -27.60 5.08
N LEU A 509 -13.71 -26.93 5.10
CA LEU A 509 -14.96 -27.56 4.69
C LEU A 509 -14.89 -28.02 3.22
N GLY A 510 -14.36 -27.17 2.33
CA GLY A 510 -14.14 -27.50 0.92
C GLY A 510 -13.28 -28.75 0.73
N LEU A 511 -12.18 -28.84 1.47
CA LEU A 511 -11.28 -29.98 1.44
C LEU A 511 -11.93 -31.25 2.00
N ILE A 512 -12.65 -31.17 3.13
CA ILE A 512 -13.34 -32.32 3.74
C ILE A 512 -14.37 -32.90 2.77
N LEU A 513 -15.18 -32.06 2.11
CA LEU A 513 -16.20 -32.53 1.18
C LEU A 513 -15.61 -33.10 -0.12
N LEU A 514 -14.47 -32.61 -0.57
CA LEU A 514 -13.77 -33.13 -1.76
C LEU A 514 -12.93 -34.39 -1.44
N GLN A 515 -12.45 -34.54 -0.21
CA GLN A 515 -11.52 -35.59 0.21
C GLN A 515 -12.04 -36.33 1.46
N GLU A 516 -13.29 -36.81 1.40
CA GLU A 516 -13.95 -37.49 2.53
C GLU A 516 -13.17 -38.71 3.03
N SER A 517 -12.60 -39.50 2.12
CA SER A 517 -11.80 -40.70 2.47
C SER A 517 -10.55 -40.34 3.26
N ALA A 518 -9.81 -39.31 2.82
CA ALA A 518 -8.62 -38.83 3.50
C ALA A 518 -8.96 -38.26 4.88
N PHE A 519 -10.08 -37.53 5.01
CA PHE A 519 -10.55 -37.02 6.29
C PHE A 519 -10.86 -38.15 7.28
N GLN A 520 -11.55 -39.21 6.83
CA GLN A 520 -11.84 -40.36 7.70
C GLN A 520 -10.57 -41.12 8.10
N GLN A 521 -9.62 -41.30 7.18
CA GLN A 521 -8.35 -41.94 7.47
C GLN A 521 -7.56 -41.15 8.53
N TRP A 522 -7.39 -39.84 8.33
CA TRP A 522 -6.70 -38.98 9.29
C TRP A 522 -7.39 -38.98 10.67
N LYS A 523 -8.74 -38.95 10.70
CA LYS A 523 -9.52 -39.10 11.94
C LYS A 523 -9.19 -40.40 12.67
N MET A 524 -9.19 -41.54 11.96
CA MET A 524 -8.89 -42.85 12.55
C MET A 524 -7.46 -42.91 13.09
N GLU A 525 -6.49 -42.39 12.34
CA GLU A 525 -5.09 -42.35 12.74
C GLU A 525 -4.87 -41.48 13.98
N LEU A 526 -5.51 -40.32 14.06
CA LEU A 526 -5.45 -39.44 15.23
C LEU A 526 -6.03 -40.12 16.47
N ILE A 527 -7.21 -40.75 16.36
CA ILE A 527 -7.87 -41.42 17.49
C ILE A 527 -7.05 -42.63 17.96
N ALA A 528 -6.38 -43.34 17.05
CA ALA A 528 -5.55 -44.49 17.36
C ALA A 528 -4.33 -44.13 18.23
N GLN A 529 -3.84 -42.88 18.18
CA GLN A 529 -2.71 -42.41 18.98
C GLN A 529 -3.04 -42.24 20.47
N TYR A 530 -4.32 -42.25 20.87
CA TYR A 530 -4.74 -41.99 22.25
C TYR A 530 -5.38 -43.21 22.94
N PRO A 531 -5.34 -43.28 24.28
CA PRO A 531 -5.95 -44.37 25.05
C PRO A 531 -7.45 -44.52 24.80
N GLN A 532 -7.96 -45.75 24.98
CA GLN A 532 -9.35 -46.10 24.70
C GLN A 532 -10.38 -45.23 25.44
N GLU A 533 -10.05 -44.77 26.65
CA GLU A 533 -10.91 -43.91 27.47
C GLU A 533 -11.20 -42.55 26.81
N LYS A 534 -10.26 -42.00 26.02
CA LYS A 534 -10.43 -40.70 25.35
C LYS A 534 -11.15 -40.82 24.00
N ARG A 535 -11.27 -42.02 23.45
CA ARG A 535 -11.82 -42.24 22.10
C ARG A 535 -13.27 -41.75 21.95
N ALA A 536 -14.10 -41.97 22.97
CA ALA A 536 -15.49 -41.51 22.96
C ALA A 536 -15.60 -39.98 22.86
N SER A 537 -14.75 -39.24 23.58
CA SER A 537 -14.73 -37.77 23.53
C SER A 537 -14.21 -37.24 22.18
N PHE A 538 -13.24 -37.92 21.55
CA PHE A 538 -12.82 -37.58 20.19
C PHE A 538 -13.94 -37.79 19.18
N GLU A 539 -14.63 -38.94 19.23
CA GLU A 539 -15.76 -39.22 18.35
C GLU A 539 -16.87 -38.17 18.49
N GLU A 540 -17.24 -37.81 19.73
CA GLU A 540 -18.22 -36.75 19.99
C GLU A 540 -17.78 -35.38 19.43
N ALA A 541 -16.49 -35.04 19.55
CA ALA A 541 -15.96 -33.82 18.98
C ALA A 541 -16.10 -33.81 17.44
N PHE A 542 -15.70 -34.89 16.77
CA PHE A 542 -15.83 -35.02 15.31
C PHE A 542 -17.29 -35.04 14.84
N THR A 543 -18.21 -35.65 15.59
CA THR A 543 -19.64 -35.56 15.30
C THR A 543 -20.13 -34.12 15.41
N GLY A 544 -19.74 -33.41 16.48
CA GLY A 544 -20.11 -32.00 16.66
C GLY A 544 -19.52 -31.06 15.60
N LEU A 545 -18.37 -31.40 15.01
CA LEU A 545 -17.78 -30.61 13.91
C LEU A 545 -18.70 -30.56 12.68
N MET A 546 -19.34 -31.69 12.35
CA MET A 546 -20.19 -31.85 11.16
C MET A 546 -21.69 -31.68 11.46
N ASP A 547 -22.06 -31.29 12.68
CA ASP A 547 -23.46 -31.14 13.07
C ASP A 547 -24.14 -29.99 12.30
N GLY A 548 -25.26 -30.28 11.65
CA GLY A 548 -25.97 -29.33 10.78
C GLY A 548 -25.20 -28.89 9.53
N VAL A 549 -24.12 -29.59 9.15
CA VAL A 549 -23.33 -29.30 7.93
C VAL A 549 -23.82 -30.15 6.77
N ASP A 550 -24.35 -29.51 5.74
CA ASP A 550 -24.82 -30.15 4.52
C ASP A 550 -23.68 -30.44 3.52
N ARG A 551 -23.92 -31.29 2.52
CA ARG A 551 -22.98 -31.56 1.41
C ARG A 551 -23.01 -30.46 0.34
N ASN A 552 -22.69 -29.23 0.72
CA ASN A 552 -22.55 -28.09 -0.19
C ASN A 552 -21.61 -27.02 0.37
N LEU A 553 -21.18 -26.09 -0.47
CA LEU A 553 -20.29 -24.99 -0.07
C LEU A 553 -21.01 -23.63 -0.04
N SER A 554 -22.30 -23.62 0.29
CA SER A 554 -23.02 -22.36 0.48
C SER A 554 -22.43 -21.53 1.64
N VAL A 555 -22.57 -20.21 1.56
CA VAL A 555 -22.08 -19.29 2.60
C VAL A 555 -22.65 -19.67 3.97
N ARG A 556 -23.97 -19.93 4.05
CA ARG A 556 -24.64 -20.35 5.28
C ARG A 556 -24.02 -21.63 5.85
N ASN A 557 -23.74 -22.63 5.01
CA ASN A 557 -23.19 -23.90 5.48
C ASN A 557 -21.75 -23.75 6.00
N LYS A 558 -20.94 -22.91 5.33
CA LYS A 558 -19.59 -22.57 5.81
C LYS A 558 -19.61 -21.83 7.14
N ASP A 559 -20.59 -20.96 7.36
CA ASP A 559 -20.72 -20.21 8.61
C ASP A 559 -21.10 -21.14 9.76
N ILE A 560 -21.99 -22.13 9.53
CA ILE A 560 -22.29 -23.20 10.50
C ILE A 560 -21.03 -24.00 10.82
N PHE A 561 -20.31 -24.50 9.79
CA PHE A 561 -19.07 -25.23 9.99
C PHE A 561 -18.02 -24.42 10.77
N THR A 562 -17.91 -23.11 10.50
CA THR A 562 -16.99 -22.23 11.20
C THR A 562 -17.32 -22.13 12.69
N GLN A 563 -18.60 -22.05 13.06
CA GLN A 563 -19.04 -22.06 14.46
C GLN A 563 -18.70 -23.40 15.13
N ASN A 564 -19.00 -24.51 14.44
CA ASN A 564 -18.70 -25.85 14.92
C ASN A 564 -17.19 -26.06 15.13
N LEU A 565 -16.36 -25.56 14.22
CA LEU A 565 -14.90 -25.66 14.29
C LEU A 565 -14.32 -25.01 15.55
N VAL A 566 -14.90 -23.89 15.99
CA VAL A 566 -14.50 -23.22 17.24
C VAL A 566 -14.75 -24.13 18.46
N LEU A 567 -15.93 -24.75 18.50
CA LEU A 567 -16.31 -25.69 19.57
C LEU A 567 -15.49 -26.98 19.52
N PHE A 568 -15.32 -27.54 18.32
CA PHE A 568 -14.49 -28.71 18.04
C PHE A 568 -13.08 -28.49 18.61
N ARG A 569 -12.45 -27.36 18.27
CA ARG A 569 -11.09 -27.08 18.72
C ARG A 569 -10.99 -27.02 20.23
N LYS A 570 -11.94 -26.35 20.91
CA LYS A 570 -11.97 -26.29 22.38
C LYS A 570 -12.02 -27.69 23.00
N ARG A 571 -12.91 -28.55 22.49
CA ARG A 571 -13.02 -29.95 22.94
C ARG A 571 -11.74 -30.73 22.67
N MET A 572 -11.15 -30.58 21.48
CA MET A 572 -9.90 -31.25 21.13
C MET A 572 -8.75 -30.84 22.07
N TYR A 573 -8.63 -29.56 22.42
CA TYR A 573 -7.63 -29.10 23.40
C TYR A 573 -7.85 -29.68 24.79
N GLU A 574 -9.09 -29.77 25.25
CA GLU A 574 -9.44 -30.38 26.54
C GLU A 574 -9.08 -31.87 26.57
N VAL A 575 -9.41 -32.61 25.51
CA VAL A 575 -9.12 -34.05 25.39
C VAL A 575 -7.61 -34.31 25.27
N ILE A 576 -6.88 -33.50 24.51
CA ILE A 576 -5.44 -33.67 24.27
C ILE A 576 -4.61 -33.25 25.50
N ARG A 577 -4.86 -32.05 26.06
CA ARG A 577 -4.02 -31.46 27.12
C ARG A 577 -4.52 -31.71 28.55
N GLY A 578 -5.74 -32.20 28.75
CA GLY A 578 -6.28 -32.55 30.07
C GLY A 578 -6.59 -31.36 31.00
N THR A 579 -6.44 -30.12 30.53
CA THR A 579 -6.75 -28.89 31.30
C THR A 579 -8.08 -28.30 30.86
N SER A 580 -9.09 -28.39 31.73
CA SER A 580 -10.31 -27.59 31.65
C SER A 580 -9.96 -26.11 31.86
N THR A 581 -10.00 -25.29 30.80
CA THR A 581 -9.94 -23.83 30.96
C THR A 581 -11.14 -23.34 31.77
N PRO A 582 -10.96 -22.49 32.80
CA PRO A 582 -12.07 -22.01 33.62
C PRO A 582 -13.04 -21.19 32.79
N VAL A 583 -14.32 -21.46 32.99
CA VAL A 583 -15.45 -20.79 32.35
C VAL A 583 -15.49 -19.33 32.81
N ILE A 584 -15.11 -18.39 31.94
CA ILE A 584 -15.59 -17.01 32.07
C ILE A 584 -17.00 -17.01 31.47
N GLN A 585 -18.00 -16.93 32.34
CA GLN A 585 -19.39 -16.71 31.93
C GLN A 585 -19.47 -15.39 31.16
N PRO A 586 -20.22 -15.33 30.04
CA PRO A 586 -20.55 -14.04 29.44
C PRO A 586 -21.38 -13.25 30.46
N VAL A 587 -20.91 -12.06 30.80
CA VAL A 587 -21.70 -11.07 31.54
C VAL A 587 -22.98 -10.86 30.74
N GLN A 588 -24.12 -11.22 31.34
CA GLN A 588 -25.44 -10.89 30.82
C GLN A 588 -25.51 -9.37 30.67
N SER A 589 -25.51 -8.89 29.42
CA SER A 589 -25.92 -7.53 29.11
C SER A 589 -27.39 -7.41 29.45
N THR A 590 -27.70 -6.81 30.60
CA THR A 590 -29.03 -6.30 30.93
C THR A 590 -29.35 -5.15 29.99
N SER A 591 -29.85 -5.47 28.80
CA SER A 591 -30.68 -4.55 28.02
C SER A 591 -32.10 -4.69 28.55
N ASP A 592 -32.46 -3.82 29.50
CA ASP A 592 -33.82 -3.32 29.68
C ASP A 592 -33.83 -2.30 30.81
N MET A 593 -33.74 -1.01 30.45
CA MET A 593 -34.49 0.06 31.11
C MET A 593 -34.62 1.25 30.14
N MET A 594 -35.75 1.22 29.44
CA MET A 594 -36.70 2.32 29.22
C MET A 594 -36.28 3.58 28.42
N SER A 595 -37.11 3.79 27.38
CA SER A 595 -37.57 5.04 26.75
C SER A 595 -36.57 5.88 25.96
#